data_AF-A0A0M3BRX4-F1
#
_entry.id   AF-A0A0M3BRX4-F1
#
_cell.length_a   1.000
_cell.length_b   1.000
_cell.length_c   1.000
_cell.angle_alpha   90.00
_cell.angle_beta   90.00
_cell.angle_gamma   90.00
#
_symmetry.space_group_name_H-M   'P 1'
#
loop_
_entity.id
_entity.type
_entity.pdbx_description
1 polymer ?
#
loop_
_entity_poly.entity_id
_entity_poly.type
_entity_poly.pdbx_seq_one_letter_code
_entity_poly.pdbx_strand_id
1 'polypeptide(L)'
;MLQIQELTGSSVPEKRVKNRAGTEQAILAAARDLLAEKGFQGFGINAIARRAGCDKQLIYRYYGGLDGLIEAIGADLGNWVKDRIPEDTGGAFVLTYGDLMERLALLFMEALRDDPLVCKIVAWEVSKDTPQVRKLSEARAKALARWLDRMRGSLVPPKGVDAPTVNALLFASIQHLVISASATGQFAGLPLRTEKDWEKVAVSVRRLVRAIYG
;
A
#
# COMPACT_ATOMS: atom_id res chain seq x y z
N MET A 1 -28.07 -62.62 4.58
CA MET A 1 -28.20 -61.81 5.81
C MET A 1 -27.05 -60.83 5.83
N LEU A 2 -27.36 -59.52 5.82
CA LEU A 2 -26.60 -58.39 6.40
C LEU A 2 -25.16 -58.15 5.83
N GLN A 3 -24.71 -56.94 5.51
CA GLN A 3 -25.21 -55.60 5.76
C GLN A 3 -24.50 -54.61 4.81
N ILE A 4 -25.27 -53.65 4.34
CA ILE A 4 -24.84 -52.44 3.64
C ILE A 4 -23.97 -51.61 4.59
N GLN A 5 -22.82 -51.11 4.12
CA GLN A 5 -22.24 -49.89 4.68
C GLN A 5 -21.81 -48.98 3.53
N GLU A 6 -22.73 -48.09 3.19
CA GLU A 6 -22.47 -46.86 2.46
C GLU A 6 -21.41 -46.06 3.22
N LEU A 7 -20.24 -45.87 2.62
CA LEU A 7 -19.34 -44.79 2.96
C LEU A 7 -19.62 -43.65 1.99
N THR A 8 -20.52 -42.76 2.40
CA THR A 8 -20.77 -41.46 1.80
C THR A 8 -19.52 -40.59 1.98
N GLY A 9 -18.56 -40.74 1.06
CA GLY A 9 -17.47 -39.80 0.89
C GLY A 9 -18.02 -38.48 0.35
N SER A 10 -18.36 -37.56 1.24
CA SER A 10 -18.71 -36.18 0.90
C SER A 10 -17.50 -35.47 0.31
N SER A 11 -17.31 -35.58 -1.00
CA SER A 11 -16.18 -34.99 -1.73
C SER A 11 -16.49 -33.54 -2.13
N VAL A 12 -16.48 -32.59 -1.20
CA VAL A 12 -16.14 -31.20 -1.55
C VAL A 12 -15.42 -30.51 -0.37
N PRO A 13 -14.15 -30.09 -0.55
CA PRO A 13 -13.91 -28.66 -0.31
C PRO A 13 -12.87 -27.96 -1.20
N GLU A 14 -12.02 -28.65 -1.98
CA GLU A 14 -10.87 -27.96 -2.59
C GLU A 14 -11.28 -26.99 -3.72
N LYS A 15 -12.17 -27.43 -4.61
CA LYS A 15 -12.67 -26.63 -5.75
C LYS A 15 -13.57 -25.46 -5.31
N ARG A 16 -14.33 -25.64 -4.21
CA ARG A 16 -15.28 -24.64 -3.68
C ARG A 16 -14.57 -23.56 -2.86
N VAL A 17 -13.52 -23.93 -2.11
CA VAL A 17 -12.66 -22.99 -1.37
C VAL A 17 -11.82 -22.16 -2.35
N LYS A 18 -11.24 -22.78 -3.40
CA LYS A 18 -10.49 -22.06 -4.43
C LYS A 18 -11.34 -21.02 -5.18
N ASN A 19 -12.59 -21.35 -5.48
CA ASN A 19 -13.53 -20.43 -6.13
C ASN A 19 -13.94 -19.27 -5.20
N ARG A 20 -14.10 -19.54 -3.90
CA ARG A 20 -14.36 -18.50 -2.89
C ARG A 20 -13.21 -17.50 -2.81
N ALA A 21 -11.99 -17.97 -2.58
CA ALA A 21 -10.81 -17.11 -2.43
C ALA A 21 -10.57 -16.25 -3.68
N GLY A 22 -10.72 -16.84 -4.88
CA GLY A 22 -10.60 -16.10 -6.14
C GLY A 22 -11.68 -15.01 -6.30
N THR A 23 -12.92 -15.30 -5.90
CA THR A 23 -14.00 -14.31 -5.95
C THR A 23 -13.79 -13.17 -4.95
N GLU A 24 -13.35 -13.51 -3.74
CA GLU A 24 -13.08 -12.55 -2.68
C GLU A 24 -11.97 -11.58 -3.09
N GLN A 25 -10.87 -12.09 -3.65
CA GLN A 25 -9.78 -11.29 -4.21
C GLN A 25 -10.24 -10.43 -5.40
N ALA A 26 -11.06 -10.97 -6.30
CA ALA A 26 -11.59 -10.21 -7.44
C ALA A 26 -12.45 -9.02 -6.99
N ILE A 27 -13.26 -9.18 -5.94
CA ILE A 27 -14.05 -8.10 -5.35
C ILE A 27 -13.13 -7.03 -4.75
N LEU A 28 -12.11 -7.42 -3.99
CA LEU A 28 -11.17 -6.47 -3.37
C LEU A 28 -10.40 -5.68 -4.42
N ALA A 29 -9.87 -6.35 -5.45
CA ALA A 29 -9.18 -5.71 -6.57
C ALA A 29 -10.09 -4.71 -7.31
N ALA A 30 -11.30 -5.14 -7.67
CA ALA A 30 -12.29 -4.28 -8.31
C ALA A 30 -12.64 -3.03 -7.47
N ALA A 31 -12.70 -3.19 -6.15
CA ALA A 31 -12.97 -2.11 -5.21
C ALA A 31 -11.81 -1.10 -5.15
N ARG A 32 -10.57 -1.60 -5.06
CA ARG A 32 -9.34 -0.79 -5.10
C ARG A 32 -9.27 0.02 -6.40
N ASP A 33 -9.50 -0.63 -7.54
CA ASP A 33 -9.48 0.02 -8.85
C ASP A 33 -10.56 1.10 -8.97
N LEU A 34 -11.77 0.84 -8.47
CA LEU A 34 -12.85 1.83 -8.48
C LEU A 34 -12.50 3.07 -7.65
N LEU A 35 -11.92 2.90 -6.46
CA LEU A 35 -11.45 4.04 -5.67
C LEU A 35 -10.31 4.77 -6.37
N ALA A 36 -9.35 4.03 -6.94
CA ALA A 36 -8.21 4.57 -7.67
C ALA A 36 -8.65 5.37 -8.90
N GLU A 37 -9.69 4.96 -9.61
CA GLU A 37 -10.21 5.62 -10.80
C GLU A 37 -11.17 6.77 -10.46
N LYS A 38 -12.22 6.46 -9.70
CA LYS A 38 -13.42 7.31 -9.56
C LYS A 38 -13.55 7.96 -8.19
N GLY A 39 -12.70 7.56 -7.24
CA GLY A 39 -12.83 7.97 -5.85
C GLY A 39 -14.15 7.52 -5.21
N PHE A 40 -14.44 8.07 -4.04
CA PHE A 40 -15.63 7.69 -3.27
C PHE A 40 -16.97 7.96 -3.97
N GLN A 41 -17.03 8.92 -4.91
CA GLN A 41 -18.28 9.20 -5.65
C GLN A 41 -18.69 8.04 -6.57
N GLY A 42 -17.72 7.34 -7.17
CA GLY A 42 -17.97 6.17 -8.02
C GLY A 42 -17.92 4.83 -7.27
N PHE A 43 -17.72 4.86 -5.96
CA PHE A 43 -17.52 3.68 -5.14
C PHE A 43 -18.84 3.17 -4.56
N GLY A 44 -19.37 2.08 -5.12
CA GLY A 44 -20.65 1.53 -4.69
C GLY A 44 -20.81 0.07 -5.07
N ILE A 45 -21.66 -0.65 -4.32
CA ILE A 45 -21.86 -2.11 -4.41
C ILE A 45 -22.10 -2.57 -5.85
N ASN A 46 -23.00 -1.90 -6.57
CA ASN A 46 -23.33 -2.29 -7.95
C ASN A 46 -22.14 -2.07 -8.91
N ALA A 47 -21.38 -0.99 -8.72
CA ALA A 47 -20.21 -0.70 -9.54
C ALA A 47 -19.12 -1.75 -9.31
N ILE A 48 -18.89 -2.12 -8.05
CA ILE A 48 -17.91 -3.14 -7.65
C ILE A 48 -18.33 -4.51 -8.17
N ALA A 49 -19.58 -4.92 -7.97
CA ALA A 49 -20.09 -6.21 -8.44
C ALA A 49 -19.93 -6.37 -9.95
N ARG A 50 -20.29 -5.33 -10.72
CA ARG A 50 -20.13 -5.31 -12.17
C ARG A 50 -18.65 -5.40 -12.58
N ARG A 51 -17.75 -4.70 -11.89
CA ARG A 51 -16.30 -4.71 -12.14
C ARG A 51 -15.68 -6.08 -11.83
N ALA A 52 -16.07 -6.68 -10.71
CA ALA A 52 -15.59 -7.99 -10.26
C ALA A 52 -16.22 -9.16 -11.03
N GLY A 53 -17.24 -8.92 -11.86
CA GLY A 53 -17.96 -9.96 -12.57
C GLY A 53 -18.73 -10.90 -11.64
N CYS A 54 -19.22 -10.41 -10.51
CA CYS A 54 -19.85 -11.22 -9.47
C CYS A 54 -21.26 -10.71 -9.10
N ASP A 55 -22.06 -11.55 -8.43
CA ASP A 55 -23.32 -11.10 -7.84
C ASP A 55 -23.05 -10.18 -6.64
N LYS A 56 -23.82 -9.09 -6.51
CA LYS A 56 -23.70 -8.13 -5.39
C LYS A 56 -23.90 -8.76 -4.02
N GLN A 57 -24.67 -9.85 -3.92
CA GLN A 57 -24.86 -10.61 -2.69
C GLN A 57 -23.56 -11.21 -2.18
N LEU A 58 -22.59 -11.49 -3.05
CA LEU A 58 -21.27 -11.98 -2.63
C LEU A 58 -20.46 -10.91 -1.91
N ILE A 59 -20.66 -9.62 -2.23
CA ILE A 59 -20.03 -8.52 -1.50
C ILE A 59 -20.59 -8.42 -0.09
N TYR A 60 -21.92 -8.50 0.08
CA TYR A 60 -22.52 -8.56 1.41
C TYR A 60 -22.10 -9.81 2.18
N ARG A 61 -22.02 -10.96 1.51
CA ARG A 61 -21.63 -12.23 2.12
C ARG A 61 -20.18 -12.25 2.60
N TYR A 62 -19.24 -11.68 1.84
CA TYR A 62 -17.81 -11.75 2.15
C TYR A 62 -17.32 -10.56 2.96
N TYR A 63 -17.87 -9.37 2.70
CA TYR A 63 -17.38 -8.12 3.28
C TYR A 63 -18.43 -7.36 4.08
N GLY A 64 -19.66 -7.87 4.23
CA GLY A 64 -20.70 -7.19 5.01
C GLY A 64 -21.21 -5.88 4.39
N GLY A 65 -20.83 -5.57 3.15
CA GLY A 65 -21.19 -4.32 2.46
C GLY A 65 -19.97 -3.43 2.18
N LEU A 66 -20.21 -2.13 2.01
CA LEU A 66 -19.13 -1.18 1.66
C LEU A 66 -18.17 -0.92 2.81
N ASP A 67 -18.68 -0.81 4.03
CA ASP A 67 -17.82 -0.48 5.18
C ASP A 67 -16.82 -1.59 5.48
N GLY A 68 -17.24 -2.86 5.48
CA GLY A 68 -16.30 -3.97 5.65
C GLY A 68 -15.37 -4.17 4.44
N LEU A 69 -15.75 -3.71 3.25
CA LEU A 69 -14.86 -3.68 2.10
C LEU A 69 -13.81 -2.56 2.22
N ILE A 70 -14.17 -1.40 2.79
CA ILE A 70 -13.19 -0.36 3.16
C ILE A 70 -12.24 -0.88 4.23
N GLU A 71 -12.71 -1.67 5.19
CA GLU A 71 -11.86 -2.31 6.20
C GLU A 71 -10.90 -3.33 5.58
N ALA A 72 -11.37 -4.14 4.63
CA ALA A 72 -10.51 -5.05 3.88
C ALA A 72 -9.45 -4.31 3.05
N ILE A 73 -9.80 -3.19 2.42
CA ILE A 73 -8.84 -2.33 1.72
C ILE A 73 -7.83 -1.74 2.71
N GLY A 74 -8.27 -1.30 3.88
CA GLY A 74 -7.37 -0.84 4.95
C GLY A 74 -6.39 -1.93 5.40
N ALA A 75 -6.86 -3.17 5.57
CA ALA A 75 -6.02 -4.30 5.92
C ALA A 75 -4.99 -4.64 4.83
N ASP A 76 -5.41 -4.59 3.56
CA ASP A 76 -4.54 -4.77 2.40
C ASP A 76 -3.48 -3.67 2.30
N LEU A 77 -3.85 -2.40 2.51
CA LEU A 77 -2.91 -1.29 2.65
C LEU A 77 -1.95 -1.47 3.84
N GLY A 78 -2.40 -2.17 4.89
CA GLY A 78 -1.58 -2.62 6.02
C GLY A 78 -0.36 -3.46 5.61
N ASN A 79 -0.49 -4.22 4.53
CA ASN A 79 0.54 -5.09 3.97
C ASN A 79 1.24 -4.51 2.75
N TRP A 80 0.64 -3.50 2.10
CA TRP A 80 1.15 -2.88 0.87
C TRP A 80 2.65 -2.58 0.86
N VAL A 81 3.17 -1.98 1.94
CA VAL A 81 4.60 -1.64 2.04
C VAL A 81 5.45 -2.91 2.06
N LYS A 82 5.00 -3.95 2.78
CA LYS A 82 5.69 -5.24 2.87
C LYS A 82 5.66 -5.98 1.53
N ASP A 83 4.54 -5.96 0.83
CA ASP A 83 4.37 -6.76 -0.40
C ASP A 83 5.13 -6.14 -1.59
N ARG A 84 5.32 -4.82 -1.58
CA ARG A 84 6.03 -4.10 -2.65
C ARG A 84 7.51 -3.85 -2.37
N ILE A 85 7.92 -3.93 -1.11
CA ILE A 85 9.31 -3.69 -0.72
C ILE A 85 9.92 -4.99 -0.17
N PRO A 86 10.89 -5.61 -0.87
CA PRO A 86 11.48 -6.88 -0.45
C PRO A 86 12.01 -6.84 0.98
N GLU A 87 11.61 -7.80 1.82
CA GLU A 87 12.07 -7.89 3.22
C GLU A 87 13.60 -8.04 3.32
N ASP A 88 14.25 -8.63 2.31
CA ASP A 88 15.72 -8.67 2.19
C ASP A 88 16.28 -7.36 1.61
N THR A 89 16.04 -6.28 2.35
CA THR A 89 16.63 -4.98 2.02
C THR A 89 18.09 -4.87 2.51
N GLY A 90 18.68 -5.94 3.06
CA GLY A 90 19.86 -5.83 3.92
C GLY A 90 20.84 -7.00 3.97
N GLY A 91 20.73 -8.04 3.12
CA GLY A 91 21.73 -9.11 3.09
C GLY A 91 23.15 -8.57 3.13
N ALA A 92 23.94 -8.95 4.15
CA ALA A 92 25.36 -8.68 4.45
C ALA A 92 26.02 -7.30 4.16
N PHE A 93 25.36 -6.35 3.49
CA PHE A 93 25.96 -5.18 2.84
C PHE A 93 25.26 -3.85 3.18
N VAL A 94 24.16 -3.83 3.95
CA VAL A 94 23.66 -2.59 4.58
C VAL A 94 24.41 -2.42 5.88
N LEU A 95 25.46 -1.59 5.85
CA LEU A 95 26.41 -1.44 6.95
C LEU A 95 25.99 -0.36 7.95
N THR A 96 25.17 0.60 7.52
CA THR A 96 24.80 1.76 8.34
C THR A 96 23.29 2.10 8.32
N TYR A 97 22.86 2.93 9.27
CA TYR A 97 21.52 3.50 9.28
C TYR A 97 21.26 4.37 8.03
N GLY A 98 22.27 5.09 7.55
CA GLY A 98 22.20 5.90 6.33
C GLY A 98 21.95 5.05 5.09
N ASP A 99 22.70 3.95 4.92
CA ASP A 99 22.50 3.01 3.80
C ASP A 99 21.08 2.44 3.79
N LEU A 100 20.58 2.07 4.98
CA LEU A 100 19.21 1.58 5.12
C LEU A 100 18.22 2.67 4.70
N MET A 101 18.29 3.87 5.28
CA MET A 101 17.34 4.95 4.98
C MET A 101 17.40 5.39 3.51
N GLU A 102 18.59 5.36 2.88
CA GLU A 102 18.75 5.63 1.45
C GLU A 102 17.90 4.64 0.65
N ARG A 103 18.07 3.35 0.94
CA ARG A 103 17.37 2.28 0.25
C ARG A 103 15.86 2.30 0.53
N LEU A 104 15.44 2.50 1.78
CA LEU A 104 14.02 2.58 2.16
C LEU A 104 13.32 3.77 1.49
N ALA A 105 13.98 4.93 1.41
CA ALA A 105 13.43 6.11 0.77
C ALA A 105 13.17 5.89 -0.73
N LEU A 106 14.11 5.24 -1.42
CA LEU A 106 13.98 4.93 -2.85
C LEU A 106 12.89 3.88 -3.11
N LEU A 107 12.86 2.81 -2.32
CA LEU A 107 11.84 1.77 -2.43
C LEU A 107 10.44 2.32 -2.13
N PHE A 108 10.32 3.21 -1.15
CA PHE A 108 9.08 3.90 -0.85
C PHE A 108 8.63 4.81 -2.01
N MET A 109 9.57 5.55 -2.61
CA MET A 109 9.28 6.40 -3.77
C MET A 109 8.74 5.57 -4.94
N GLU A 110 9.40 4.47 -5.30
CA GLU A 110 8.96 3.55 -6.35
C GLU A 110 7.60 2.94 -6.02
N ALA A 111 7.44 2.39 -4.81
CA ALA A 111 6.18 1.79 -4.39
C ALA A 111 5.00 2.77 -4.52
N LEU A 112 5.17 4.03 -4.09
CA LEU A 112 4.16 5.07 -4.21
C LEU A 112 3.84 5.39 -5.68
N ARG A 113 4.85 5.54 -6.54
CA ARG A 113 4.67 5.82 -7.97
C ARG A 113 3.85 4.74 -8.67
N ASP A 114 3.96 3.50 -8.21
CA ASP A 114 3.25 2.35 -8.75
C ASP A 114 1.86 2.12 -8.10
N ASP A 115 1.41 2.96 -7.15
CA ASP A 115 0.08 2.82 -6.52
C ASP A 115 -0.76 4.11 -6.62
N PRO A 116 -1.61 4.22 -7.67
CA PRO A 116 -2.53 5.34 -7.81
C PRO A 116 -3.54 5.46 -6.66
N LEU A 117 -3.95 4.34 -6.04
CA LEU A 117 -4.90 4.38 -4.93
C LEU A 117 -4.24 4.99 -3.69
N VAL A 118 -3.01 4.58 -3.36
CA VAL A 118 -2.28 5.15 -2.22
C VAL A 118 -2.07 6.64 -2.43
N CYS A 119 -1.68 7.08 -3.63
CA CYS A 119 -1.54 8.50 -3.96
C CYS A 119 -2.85 9.27 -3.71
N LYS A 120 -4.00 8.72 -4.12
CA LYS A 120 -5.31 9.33 -3.86
C LYS A 120 -5.67 9.38 -2.38
N ILE A 121 -5.39 8.32 -1.63
CA ILE A 121 -5.65 8.28 -0.19
C ILE A 121 -4.86 9.37 0.53
N VAL A 122 -3.58 9.53 0.21
CA VAL A 122 -2.78 10.61 0.78
C VAL A 122 -3.34 11.99 0.39
N ALA A 123 -3.70 12.18 -0.89
CA ALA A 123 -4.29 13.44 -1.32
C ALA A 123 -5.62 13.74 -0.60
N TRP A 124 -6.42 12.70 -0.30
CA TRP A 124 -7.65 12.84 0.47
C TRP A 124 -7.42 13.14 1.95
N GLU A 125 -6.36 12.60 2.56
CA GLU A 125 -6.01 12.88 3.96
C GLU A 125 -5.92 14.38 4.26
N VAL A 126 -5.38 15.15 3.31
CA VAL A 126 -5.22 16.60 3.43
C VAL A 126 -6.49 17.37 3.01
N SER A 127 -7.27 16.83 2.08
CA SER A 127 -8.38 17.57 1.42
C SER A 127 -9.79 17.19 1.89
N LYS A 128 -9.95 16.05 2.57
CA LYS A 128 -11.27 15.50 2.93
C LYS A 128 -11.24 14.87 4.32
N ASP A 129 -12.20 15.28 5.14
CA ASP A 129 -12.39 14.69 6.46
C ASP A 129 -13.62 13.77 6.48
N THR A 130 -13.48 12.53 5.98
CA THR A 130 -14.52 11.51 6.10
C THR A 130 -14.04 10.32 6.93
N PRO A 131 -14.93 9.59 7.63
CA PRO A 131 -14.55 8.42 8.41
C PRO A 131 -13.80 7.36 7.58
N GLN A 132 -14.19 7.17 6.31
CA GLN A 132 -13.54 6.21 5.41
C GLN A 132 -12.11 6.65 5.06
N VAL A 133 -11.89 7.93 4.76
CA VAL A 133 -10.56 8.47 4.49
C VAL A 133 -9.67 8.32 5.72
N ARG A 134 -10.16 8.68 6.91
CA ARG A 134 -9.40 8.51 8.17
C ARG A 134 -8.99 7.06 8.39
N LYS A 135 -9.92 6.11 8.26
CA LYS A 135 -9.63 4.67 8.41
C LYS A 135 -8.50 4.22 7.47
N LEU A 136 -8.56 4.59 6.20
CA LEU A 136 -7.55 4.23 5.21
C LEU A 136 -6.19 4.91 5.48
N SER A 137 -6.21 6.21 5.80
CA SER A 137 -5.01 6.99 6.15
C SER A 137 -4.32 6.44 7.40
N GLU A 138 -5.08 6.14 8.46
CA GLU A 138 -4.54 5.54 9.68
C GLU A 138 -3.94 4.15 9.43
N ALA A 139 -4.62 3.30 8.65
CA ALA A 139 -4.12 1.98 8.31
C ALA A 139 -2.79 2.07 7.55
N ARG A 140 -2.70 2.96 6.56
CA ARG A 140 -1.49 3.25 5.79
C ARG A 140 -0.36 3.81 6.66
N ALA A 141 -0.64 4.80 7.50
CA ALA A 141 0.35 5.42 8.39
C ALA A 141 0.92 4.39 9.39
N LYS A 142 0.06 3.55 9.98
CA LYS A 142 0.47 2.43 10.84
C LYS A 142 1.31 1.41 10.08
N ALA A 143 0.96 1.10 8.83
CA ALA A 143 1.71 0.18 7.98
C ALA A 143 3.15 0.68 7.73
N LEU A 144 3.28 1.95 7.34
CA LEU A 144 4.58 2.58 7.08
C LEU A 144 5.45 2.61 8.35
N ALA A 145 4.89 3.02 9.49
CA ALA A 145 5.62 3.06 10.75
C ALA A 145 6.11 1.67 11.18
N ARG A 146 5.24 0.64 11.10
CA ARG A 146 5.62 -0.75 11.43
C ARG A 146 6.67 -1.29 10.47
N TRP A 147 6.58 -0.95 9.19
CA TRP A 147 7.56 -1.36 8.21
C TRP A 147 8.93 -0.71 8.49
N LEU A 148 8.98 0.60 8.74
CA LEU A 148 10.23 1.28 9.11
C LEU A 148 10.89 0.67 10.35
N ASP A 149 10.09 0.39 11.38
CA ASP A 149 10.59 -0.22 12.61
C ASP A 149 11.15 -1.63 12.38
N ARG A 150 10.43 -2.46 11.61
CA ARG A 150 10.91 -3.80 11.21
C ARG A 150 12.18 -3.75 10.39
N MET A 151 12.23 -2.87 9.38
CA MET A 151 13.38 -2.76 8.48
C MET A 151 14.62 -2.21 9.18
N ARG A 152 14.44 -1.31 10.15
CA ARG A 152 15.51 -0.80 11.00
C ARG A 152 16.16 -1.93 11.81
N GLY A 153 15.34 -2.82 12.37
CA GLY A 153 15.83 -3.82 13.32
C GLY A 153 16.60 -3.15 14.47
N SER A 154 17.83 -3.60 14.68
CA SER A 154 18.73 -3.10 15.73
C SER A 154 19.64 -1.94 15.30
N LEU A 155 19.54 -1.44 14.05
CA LEU A 155 20.35 -0.31 13.61
C LEU A 155 20.00 0.95 14.41
N VAL A 156 21.04 1.63 14.90
CA VAL A 156 20.91 2.87 15.67
C VAL A 156 21.29 4.05 14.80
N PRO A 157 20.50 5.14 14.78
CA PRO A 157 20.87 6.34 14.05
C PRO A 157 22.15 6.98 14.63
N PRO A 158 22.89 7.76 13.82
CA PRO A 158 24.04 8.52 14.28
C PRO A 158 23.71 9.42 15.47
N LYS A 159 24.69 9.61 16.37
CA LYS A 159 24.53 10.49 17.53
C LYS A 159 24.21 11.92 17.09
N GLY A 160 23.28 12.56 17.79
CA GLY A 160 22.90 13.95 17.54
C GLY A 160 21.88 14.13 16.41
N VAL A 161 21.45 13.05 15.74
CA VAL A 161 20.40 13.11 14.71
C VAL A 161 19.05 12.72 15.32
N ASP A 162 18.07 13.62 15.22
CA ASP A 162 16.66 13.30 15.50
C ASP A 162 16.07 12.51 14.32
N ALA A 163 16.43 11.22 14.26
CA ALA A 163 16.07 10.35 13.14
C ALA A 163 14.56 10.20 12.91
N PRO A 164 13.68 10.11 13.94
CA PRO A 164 12.24 10.12 13.73
C PRO A 164 11.75 11.35 12.95
N THR A 165 12.17 12.55 13.35
CA THR A 165 11.76 13.80 12.69
C THR A 165 12.33 13.91 11.28
N VAL A 166 13.63 13.60 11.11
CA VAL A 166 14.28 13.59 9.80
C VAL A 166 13.60 12.61 8.85
N ASN A 167 13.31 11.39 9.31
CA ASN A 167 12.64 10.38 8.50
C ASN A 167 11.25 10.86 8.09
N ALA A 168 10.47 11.44 9.01
CA ALA A 168 9.17 11.99 8.69
C ALA A 168 9.26 13.06 7.58
N LEU A 169 10.23 13.97 7.65
CA LEU A 169 10.47 14.98 6.61
C LEU A 169 10.87 14.34 5.28
N LEU A 170 11.75 13.35 5.30
CA LEU A 170 12.19 12.63 4.10
C LEU A 170 11.00 11.96 3.39
N PHE A 171 10.22 11.14 4.11
CA PHE A 171 9.08 10.45 3.53
C PHE A 171 7.97 11.41 3.11
N ALA A 172 7.71 12.48 3.88
CA ALA A 172 6.76 13.52 3.50
C ALA A 172 7.16 14.23 2.21
N SER A 173 8.45 14.54 2.03
CA SER A 173 8.95 15.19 0.81
C SER A 173 8.77 14.30 -0.43
N ILE A 174 9.11 13.01 -0.33
CA ILE A 174 8.93 12.03 -1.40
C ILE A 174 7.44 11.88 -1.73
N GLN A 175 6.62 11.70 -0.70
CA GLN A 175 5.17 11.56 -0.84
C GLN A 175 4.57 12.78 -1.56
N HIS A 176 4.97 13.99 -1.18
CA HIS A 176 4.49 15.20 -1.83
C HIS A 176 4.91 15.28 -3.30
N LEU A 177 6.17 14.98 -3.62
CA LEU A 177 6.65 14.96 -5.00
C LEU A 177 5.86 13.99 -5.88
N VAL A 178 5.58 12.77 -5.39
CA VAL A 178 4.79 11.77 -6.14
C VAL A 178 3.36 12.26 -6.39
N ILE A 179 2.73 12.87 -5.39
CA ILE A 179 1.37 13.40 -5.53
C ILE A 179 1.35 14.59 -6.49
N SER A 180 2.31 15.52 -6.38
CA SER A 180 2.45 16.64 -7.31
C SER A 180 2.71 16.16 -8.73
N ALA A 181 3.51 15.12 -8.93
CA ALA A 181 3.73 14.52 -10.25
C ALA A 181 2.42 13.98 -10.85
N SER A 182 1.61 13.29 -10.04
CA SER A 182 0.32 12.78 -10.49
C SER A 182 -0.68 13.91 -10.79
N ALA A 183 -0.66 15.00 -10.02
CA ALA A 183 -1.60 16.11 -10.16
C ALA A 183 -1.24 17.11 -11.27
N THR A 184 0.02 17.51 -11.37
CA THR A 184 0.48 18.60 -12.26
C THR A 184 1.68 18.22 -13.13
N GLY A 185 2.34 17.10 -12.84
CA GLY A 185 3.55 16.65 -13.54
C GLY A 185 4.81 17.44 -13.18
N GLN A 186 4.77 18.26 -12.14
CA GLN A 186 5.92 19.03 -11.64
C GLN A 186 5.75 19.47 -10.19
N PHE A 187 6.85 19.84 -9.54
CA PHE A 187 6.83 20.52 -8.24
C PHE A 187 7.96 21.55 -8.17
N ALA A 188 7.65 22.79 -7.76
CA ALA A 188 8.64 23.87 -7.63
C ALA A 188 9.55 24.05 -8.89
N GLY A 189 9.01 23.87 -10.10
CA GLY A 189 9.77 23.97 -11.35
C GLY A 189 10.56 22.71 -11.72
N LEU A 190 10.58 21.68 -10.87
CA LEU A 190 11.14 20.37 -11.18
C LEU A 190 10.12 19.55 -12.00
N PRO A 191 10.40 19.21 -13.27
CA PRO A 191 9.56 18.27 -14.02
C PRO A 191 9.62 16.88 -13.38
N LEU A 192 8.51 16.15 -13.38
CA LEU A 192 8.36 14.82 -12.77
C LEU A 192 7.60 13.86 -13.71
N ARG A 193 7.85 13.95 -15.02
CA ARG A 193 7.04 13.25 -16.05
C ARG A 193 7.72 12.02 -16.62
N THR A 194 9.04 11.95 -16.51
CA THR A 194 9.85 10.91 -17.16
C THR A 194 10.69 10.16 -16.13
N GLU A 195 11.12 8.93 -16.45
CA GLU A 195 12.04 8.20 -15.57
C GLU A 195 13.34 8.98 -15.32
N LYS A 196 13.84 9.70 -16.33
CA LYS A 196 15.01 10.57 -16.19
C LYS A 196 14.82 11.69 -15.15
N ASP A 197 13.59 12.18 -14.98
CA ASP A 197 13.29 13.16 -13.93
C ASP A 197 13.38 12.49 -12.55
N TRP A 198 12.82 11.29 -12.41
CA TRP A 198 12.83 10.52 -11.18
C TRP A 198 14.22 9.99 -10.81
N GLU A 199 15.08 9.70 -11.77
CA GLU A 199 16.50 9.40 -11.55
C GLU A 199 17.22 10.59 -10.87
N LYS A 200 16.93 11.83 -11.29
CA LYS A 200 17.49 13.04 -10.64
C LYS A 200 16.97 13.21 -9.22
N VAL A 201 15.68 12.92 -8.99
CA VAL A 201 15.10 12.91 -7.64
C VAL A 201 15.81 11.87 -6.79
N ALA A 202 15.97 10.64 -7.29
CA ALA A 202 16.67 9.55 -6.61
C ALA A 202 18.09 9.97 -6.23
N VAL A 203 18.87 10.53 -7.15
CA VAL A 203 20.23 11.03 -6.87
C VAL A 203 20.22 12.10 -5.78
N SER A 204 19.25 13.01 -5.78
CA SER A 204 19.14 14.06 -4.77
C SER A 204 18.75 13.51 -3.40
N VAL A 205 17.82 12.54 -3.35
CA VAL A 205 17.45 11.82 -2.13
C VAL A 205 18.67 11.12 -1.53
N ARG A 206 19.45 10.38 -2.33
CA ARG A 206 20.70 9.74 -1.86
C ARG A 206 21.66 10.74 -1.23
N ARG A 207 21.86 11.88 -1.88
CA ARG A 207 22.73 12.95 -1.37
C ARG A 207 22.23 13.54 -0.05
N LEU A 208 20.92 13.78 0.07
CA LEU A 208 20.31 14.28 1.31
C LEU A 208 20.47 13.28 2.46
N VAL A 209 20.19 11.99 2.21
CA VAL A 209 20.32 10.94 3.23
C VAL A 209 21.76 10.84 3.72
N ARG A 210 22.75 10.79 2.82
CA ARG A 210 24.18 10.76 3.19
C ARG A 210 24.60 12.00 3.96
N ALA A 211 24.14 13.18 3.55
CA ALA A 211 24.46 14.43 4.26
C ALA A 211 23.93 14.44 5.71
N ILE A 212 22.82 13.75 5.98
CA ILE A 212 22.21 13.72 7.32
C ILE A 212 22.77 12.58 8.17
N TYR A 213 23.00 11.42 7.57
CA TYR A 213 23.32 10.20 8.32
C TYR A 213 24.78 9.74 8.24
N GLY A 214 25.59 10.36 7.37
CA GLY A 214 26.98 9.93 7.11
C GLY A 214 27.04 8.80 6.11
#